data_AF-A0A428SJH6-F1
#
_entry.id   AF-A0A428SJH6-F1
#
_cell.length_a   1.000
_cell.length_b   1.000
_cell.length_c   1.000
_cell.angle_alpha   90.00
_cell.angle_beta   90.00
_cell.angle_gamma   90.00
#
_symmetry.space_group_name_H-M   'P 1'
#
loop_
_entity.id
_entity.type
_entity.pdbx_description
1 polymer ?
#
loop_
_entity_poly.entity_id
_entity_poly.type
_entity_poly.pdbx_seq_one_letter_code
_entity_poly.pdbx_strand_id
1 'polypeptide(L)'
;MLTGSNVITYYFGSMLTQAGLGDSITQLKVNVCLSSWQLVVAVSGSFMAERLGRRFLALFSLGLCSIFFYMLAGLTAKFGTSHNLAGTYGTIACIFLFLGAYSFGITPLTAMYAPEVLPYNMRANGIAMQGILIKSCGVLVTMAFPYMIEAIGWKTYIVNASWNIFDVALHLLPVG
;
A
#
# COMPACT_ATOMS: atom_id res chain seq x y z
N MET A 1 5.91 -1.95 3.74
CA MET A 1 5.85 -3.13 2.86
C MET A 1 4.87 -4.20 3.33
N LEU A 2 4.71 -4.43 4.64
CA LEU A 2 3.59 -5.22 5.19
C LEU A 2 2.21 -4.59 4.92
N THR A 3 2.20 -3.28 4.68
CA THR A 3 1.05 -2.42 4.39
C THR A 3 0.29 -2.74 3.10
N GLY A 4 0.60 -3.84 2.40
CA GLY A 4 -0.25 -4.35 1.33
C GLY A 4 0.05 -3.84 -0.09
N SER A 5 1.08 -3.02 -0.31
CA SER A 5 1.42 -2.50 -1.65
C SER A 5 1.71 -3.59 -2.67
N ASN A 6 2.42 -4.66 -2.27
CA ASN A 6 2.70 -5.79 -3.16
C ASN A 6 1.45 -6.65 -3.42
N VAL A 7 0.59 -6.80 -2.40
CA VAL A 7 -0.65 -7.59 -2.46
C VAL A 7 -1.55 -7.07 -3.57
N ILE A 8 -1.66 -5.75 -3.65
CA ILE A 8 -2.52 -5.10 -4.63
C ILE A 8 -1.95 -5.29 -6.03
N THR A 9 -0.64 -5.17 -6.25
CA THR A 9 -0.04 -5.42 -7.57
C THR A 9 -0.26 -6.85 -8.06
N TYR A 10 -0.21 -7.85 -7.17
CA TYR A 10 -0.50 -9.25 -7.52
C TYR A 10 -1.96 -9.49 -7.89
N TYR A 11 -2.89 -8.79 -7.25
CA TYR A 11 -4.32 -8.89 -7.54
C TYR A 11 -4.80 -7.96 -8.64
N PHE A 12 -4.06 -6.90 -8.93
CA PHE A 12 -4.43 -5.92 -9.93
C PHE A 12 -4.58 -6.56 -11.31
N GLY A 13 -3.65 -7.46 -11.67
CA GLY A 13 -3.72 -8.22 -12.91
C GLY A 13 -4.93 -9.16 -12.97
N SER A 14 -5.22 -9.89 -11.90
CA SER A 14 -6.37 -10.81 -11.87
C SER A 14 -7.72 -10.07 -11.86
N MET A 15 -7.80 -8.90 -11.20
CA MET A 15 -8.97 -8.03 -11.24
C MET A 15 -9.17 -7.37 -12.61
N LEU A 16 -8.10 -6.96 -13.30
CA LEU A 16 -8.21 -6.45 -14.67
C LEU A 16 -8.72 -7.53 -15.63
N THR A 17 -8.24 -8.77 -15.48
CA THR A 17 -8.76 -9.89 -16.26
C THR A 17 -10.25 -10.14 -15.97
N GLN A 18 -10.69 -10.05 -14.71
CA GLN A 18 -12.10 -10.13 -14.35
C GLN A 18 -12.94 -8.95 -14.88
N ALA A 19 -12.33 -7.78 -15.09
CA ALA A 19 -12.98 -6.63 -15.73
C ALA A 19 -13.16 -6.78 -17.26
N GLY A 20 -12.73 -7.91 -17.84
CA GLY A 20 -12.70 -8.12 -19.29
C GLY A 20 -11.46 -7.55 -19.98
N LEU A 21 -10.47 -7.05 -19.22
CA LEU A 21 -9.21 -6.50 -19.70
C LEU A 21 -8.08 -7.53 -19.53
N GLY A 22 -8.26 -8.70 -20.14
CA GLY A 22 -7.29 -9.80 -20.11
C GLY A 22 -6.08 -9.61 -21.04
N ASP A 23 -6.07 -8.55 -21.85
CA ASP A 23 -4.98 -8.28 -22.78
C ASP A 23 -3.76 -7.70 -22.05
N SER A 24 -2.61 -8.36 -22.19
CA SER A 24 -1.36 -8.01 -21.50
C SER A 24 -0.90 -6.58 -21.79
N ILE A 25 -1.14 -6.07 -23.00
CA ILE A 25 -0.81 -4.69 -23.38
C ILE A 25 -1.68 -3.70 -22.61
N THR A 26 -2.95 -4.03 -22.42
CA THR A 26 -3.88 -3.18 -21.66
C THR A 26 -3.53 -3.17 -20.18
N GLN A 27 -3.18 -4.32 -19.60
CA GLN A 27 -2.71 -4.39 -18.21
C GLN A 27 -1.42 -3.59 -17.99
N LEU A 28 -0.48 -3.65 -18.95
CA LEU A 28 0.75 -2.87 -18.88
C LEU A 28 0.47 -1.37 -18.90
N LYS A 29 -0.41 -0.89 -19.78
CA LYS A 29 -0.83 0.52 -19.83
C LYS A 29 -1.37 1.00 -18.50
N VAL A 30 -2.24 0.22 -17.86
CA VAL A 30 -2.82 0.61 -16.57
C VAL A 30 -1.76 0.62 -15.45
N ASN A 31 -0.83 -0.34 -15.43
CA ASN A 31 0.30 -0.33 -14.49
C ASN A 31 1.22 0.89 -14.67
N VAL A 32 1.45 1.32 -15.92
CA VAL A 32 2.19 2.54 -16.20
C VAL A 32 1.45 3.76 -15.66
N CYS A 33 0.14 3.87 -15.93
CA CYS A 33 -0.69 4.96 -15.38
C CYS A 33 -0.65 4.96 -13.84
N LEU A 34 -0.71 3.79 -13.22
CA LEU A 34 -0.65 3.65 -11.77
C LEU A 34 0.71 4.12 -11.22
N SER A 35 1.79 3.74 -11.88
CA SER A 35 3.15 4.16 -11.49
C SER A 35 3.34 5.68 -11.66
N SER A 36 2.84 6.26 -12.75
CA SER A 36 2.85 7.72 -12.96
C SER A 36 2.02 8.45 -11.91
N TRP A 37 0.84 7.93 -11.57
CA TRP A 37 0.00 8.47 -10.50
C TRP A 37 0.73 8.46 -9.16
N GLN A 38 1.35 7.34 -8.79
CA GLN A 38 2.13 7.23 -7.57
C GLN A 38 3.29 8.21 -7.52
N LEU A 39 3.97 8.44 -8.65
CA LEU A 39 5.06 9.41 -8.73
C LEU A 39 4.55 10.82 -8.44
N VAL A 40 3.46 11.26 -9.08
CA VAL A 40 2.88 12.60 -8.86
C VAL A 40 2.46 12.76 -7.39
N VAL A 41 1.80 11.76 -6.83
CA VAL A 41 1.34 11.79 -5.44
C VAL A 41 2.52 11.77 -4.46
N ALA A 42 3.57 10.97 -4.70
CA ALA A 42 4.77 10.94 -3.87
C ALA A 42 5.53 12.27 -3.88
N VAL A 43 5.63 12.92 -5.04
CA VAL A 43 6.24 14.26 -5.15
C VAL A 43 5.41 15.28 -4.35
N SER A 44 4.08 15.26 -4.51
CA SER A 44 3.19 16.15 -3.75
C SER A 44 3.25 15.90 -2.24
N GLY A 45 3.33 14.63 -1.82
CA GLY A 45 3.48 14.22 -0.43
C GLY A 45 4.82 14.62 0.16
N SER A 46 5.89 14.61 -0.63
CA SER A 46 7.22 15.04 -0.19
C SER A 46 7.27 16.54 0.12
N PHE A 47 6.69 17.38 -0.75
CA PHE A 47 6.56 18.81 -0.47
C PHE A 47 5.66 19.10 0.75
N MET A 48 4.62 18.29 0.94
CA MET A 48 3.70 18.46 2.05
C MET A 48 4.29 17.95 3.38
N ALA A 49 5.19 16.97 3.33
CA ALA A 49 5.87 16.40 4.50
C ALA A 49 6.70 17.44 5.26
N GLU A 50 7.32 18.38 4.55
CA GLU A 50 8.10 19.47 5.16
C GLU A 50 7.22 20.45 5.94
N ARG A 51 5.94 20.59 5.59
CA ARG A 51 5.01 21.56 6.22
C ARG A 51 4.14 20.97 7.33
N LEU A 52 3.60 19.75 7.17
CA LEU A 52 2.59 19.19 8.08
C LEU A 52 3.14 18.40 9.28
N GLY A 53 4.45 18.15 9.32
CA GLY A 53 5.07 17.38 10.39
C GLY A 53 4.86 15.87 10.25
N ARG A 54 5.88 15.11 10.66
CA ARG A 54 6.04 13.67 10.35
C ARG A 54 4.96 12.79 10.97
N ARG A 55 4.59 13.06 12.22
CA ARG A 55 3.59 12.28 12.97
C ARG A 55 2.19 12.45 12.37
N PHE A 56 1.83 13.67 11.97
CA PHE A 56 0.53 13.95 11.37
C PHE A 56 0.43 13.33 9.98
N LEU A 57 1.50 13.41 9.18
CA LEU A 57 1.55 12.80 7.85
C LEU A 57 1.41 11.26 7.92
N ALA A 58 2.06 10.63 8.91
CA ALA A 58 1.97 9.20 9.16
C ALA A 58 0.54 8.76 9.49
N LEU A 59 -0.09 9.42 10.47
CA LEU A 59 -1.44 9.10 10.93
C LEU A 59 -2.49 9.36 9.84
N PHE A 60 -2.35 10.46 9.09
CA PHE A 60 -3.27 10.80 8.00
C PHE A 60 -3.18 9.79 6.85
N SER A 61 -1.97 9.43 6.43
CA SER A 61 -1.75 8.45 5.37
C SER A 61 -2.22 7.06 5.77
N LEU A 62 -1.90 6.60 6.99
CA LEU A 62 -2.36 5.30 7.48
C LEU A 62 -3.88 5.25 7.70
N GLY A 63 -4.47 6.35 8.19
CA GLY A 63 -5.92 6.48 8.33
C GLY A 63 -6.63 6.34 6.98
N LEU A 64 -6.20 7.10 5.98
CA LEU A 64 -6.72 7.00 4.61
C LEU A 64 -6.51 5.61 4.01
N CYS A 65 -5.31 5.04 4.16
CA CYS A 65 -5.00 3.68 3.74
C CYS A 65 -5.96 2.64 4.33
N SER A 66 -6.26 2.72 5.63
CA SER A 66 -7.19 1.79 6.29
C SER A 66 -8.61 1.90 5.73
N ILE A 67 -9.12 3.12 5.54
CA ILE A 67 -10.46 3.38 4.99
C ILE A 67 -10.57 2.81 3.56
N PHE A 68 -9.58 3.07 2.72
CA PHE A 68 -9.56 2.56 1.35
C PHE A 68 -9.43 1.03 1.31
N PHE A 69 -8.71 0.41 2.25
CA PHE A 69 -8.63 -1.05 2.35
C PHE A 69 -9.96 -1.70 2.75
N TYR A 70 -10.70 -1.10 3.71
CA TYR A 70 -12.04 -1.60 4.07
C TYR A 70 -13.03 -1.44 2.93
N MET A 71 -12.97 -0.30 2.21
CA MET A 71 -13.79 -0.08 1.03
C MET A 71 -13.47 -1.09 -0.08
N LEU A 72 -12.18 -1.36 -0.32
CA LEU A 72 -11.72 -2.38 -1.26
C LEU A 72 -12.20 -3.78 -0.87
N ALA A 73 -12.09 -4.16 0.41
CA ALA A 73 -12.55 -5.44 0.92
C ALA A 73 -14.07 -5.61 0.75
N GLY A 74 -14.85 -4.55 1.05
CA GLY A 74 -16.30 -4.55 0.88
C GLY A 74 -16.75 -4.67 -0.58
N LEU A 75 -16.11 -3.91 -1.47
CA LEU A 75 -16.35 -3.98 -2.92
C LEU A 75 -15.98 -5.37 -3.47
N THR A 76 -14.86 -5.93 -3.04
CA THR A 76 -14.43 -7.26 -3.47
C THR A 76 -15.33 -8.37 -2.94
N ALA A 77 -15.87 -8.24 -1.72
CA ALA A 77 -16.84 -9.20 -1.17
C ALA A 77 -18.19 -9.16 -1.92
N LYS A 78 -18.63 -7.97 -2.36
CA LYS A 78 -19.90 -7.78 -3.09
C LYS A 78 -19.81 -8.11 -4.56
N PHE A 79 -18.69 -7.80 -5.21
CA PHE A 79 -18.53 -7.87 -6.66
C PHE A 79 -17.52 -8.91 -7.15
N GLY A 80 -16.82 -9.61 -6.26
CA GLY A 80 -15.78 -10.58 -6.63
C GLY A 80 -16.25 -11.79 -7.45
N THR A 81 -17.56 -12.06 -7.51
CA THR A 81 -18.17 -13.13 -8.33
C THR A 81 -19.20 -12.60 -9.33
N SER A 82 -19.45 -11.29 -9.37
CA SER A 82 -20.48 -10.70 -10.21
C SER A 82 -19.88 -10.09 -11.47
N HIS A 83 -20.48 -10.33 -12.63
CA HIS A 83 -20.10 -9.75 -13.94
C HIS A 83 -20.42 -8.26 -14.08
N ASN A 84 -20.56 -7.54 -12.96
CA ASN A 84 -20.91 -6.13 -12.92
C ASN A 84 -19.66 -5.28 -13.19
N LEU A 85 -19.49 -4.87 -14.46
CA LEU A 85 -18.38 -4.03 -14.90
C LEU A 85 -18.20 -2.77 -14.04
N ALA A 86 -19.30 -2.10 -13.66
CA ALA A 86 -19.26 -0.90 -12.82
C ALA A 86 -18.64 -1.15 -11.43
N GLY A 87 -18.88 -2.32 -10.84
CA GLY A 87 -18.30 -2.71 -9.55
C GLY A 87 -16.79 -2.93 -9.65
N THR A 88 -16.34 -3.58 -10.71
CA THR A 88 -14.91 -3.84 -10.95
C THR A 88 -14.13 -2.56 -11.21
N TYR A 89 -14.69 -1.61 -11.98
CA TYR A 89 -14.09 -0.28 -12.15
C TYR A 89 -14.00 0.50 -10.84
N GLY A 90 -15.01 0.39 -9.96
CA GLY A 90 -14.98 0.97 -8.62
C GLY A 90 -13.85 0.41 -7.75
N THR A 91 -13.66 -0.90 -7.77
CA THR A 91 -12.56 -1.58 -7.06
C THR A 91 -11.19 -1.11 -7.56
N ILE A 92 -11.02 -0.95 -8.88
CA ILE A 92 -9.81 -0.39 -9.48
C ILE A 92 -9.57 1.05 -9.01
N ALA A 93 -10.60 1.90 -8.97
CA ALA A 93 -10.47 3.26 -8.46
C ALA A 93 -10.03 3.29 -6.98
N CYS A 94 -10.56 2.41 -6.13
CA CYS A 94 -10.14 2.27 -4.74
C CYS A 94 -8.66 1.85 -4.62
N ILE A 95 -8.18 1.01 -5.52
CA ILE A 95 -6.76 0.63 -5.61
C ILE A 95 -5.88 1.85 -5.90
N PHE A 96 -6.25 2.70 -6.86
CA PHE A 96 -5.52 3.94 -7.16
C PHE A 96 -5.49 4.90 -5.97
N LEU A 97 -6.60 5.05 -5.27
CA LEU A 97 -6.69 5.89 -4.07
C LEU A 97 -5.84 5.36 -2.93
N PHE A 98 -5.86 4.04 -2.70
CA PHE A 98 -5.01 3.40 -1.70
C PHE A 98 -3.52 3.58 -2.00
N LEU A 99 -3.08 3.23 -3.23
CA LEU A 99 -1.67 3.35 -3.61
C LEU A 99 -1.22 4.82 -3.60
N GLY A 100 -2.11 5.76 -3.93
CA GLY A 100 -1.88 7.20 -3.77
C GLY A 100 -1.69 7.59 -2.30
N ALA A 101 -2.62 7.23 -1.41
CA ALA A 101 -2.52 7.55 0.01
C ALA A 101 -1.27 6.94 0.67
N TYR A 102 -0.88 5.73 0.26
CA TYR A 102 0.34 5.08 0.68
C TYR A 102 1.60 5.83 0.23
N SER A 103 1.65 6.21 -1.05
CA SER A 103 2.76 6.97 -1.64
C SER A 103 2.87 8.39 -1.08
N PHE A 104 1.76 8.99 -0.65
CA PHE A 104 1.74 10.34 -0.11
C PHE A 104 2.44 10.47 1.25
N GLY A 105 2.27 9.49 2.14
CA GLY A 105 2.80 9.58 3.51
C GLY A 105 3.88 8.56 3.83
N ILE A 106 3.60 7.27 3.66
CA ILE A 106 4.52 6.20 4.10
C ILE A 106 5.83 6.23 3.29
N THR A 107 5.76 6.42 1.98
CA THR A 107 6.95 6.42 1.11
C THR A 107 7.97 7.50 1.51
N PRO A 108 7.63 8.81 1.58
CA PRO A 108 8.58 9.82 2.03
C PRO A 108 8.99 9.63 3.49
N LEU A 109 8.07 9.21 4.37
CA LEU A 109 8.37 9.03 5.79
C LEU A 109 9.44 7.96 6.02
N THR A 110 9.37 6.82 5.32
CA THR A 110 10.36 5.74 5.47
C THR A 110 11.76 6.14 5.00
N ALA A 111 11.87 7.04 4.04
CA ALA A 111 13.15 7.56 3.55
C ALA A 111 13.73 8.64 4.47
N MET A 112 12.89 9.51 5.04
CA MET A 112 13.33 10.63 5.88
C MET A 112 13.56 10.24 7.35
N TYR A 113 12.82 9.27 7.89
CA TYR A 113 12.89 8.93 9.32
C TYR A 113 14.25 8.31 9.73
N ALA A 114 14.81 7.46 8.88
CA ALA A 114 16.05 6.74 9.18
C ALA A 114 17.30 7.62 9.35
N PRO A 115 17.58 8.61 8.48
CA PRO A 115 18.71 9.50 8.70
C PRO A 115 18.53 10.42 9.93
N GLU A 116 17.32 10.65 10.41
CA GLU A 116 17.06 11.60 11.50
C GLU A 116 17.20 11.01 12.89
N VAL A 117 16.83 9.74 13.06
CA VAL A 117 16.96 9.06 14.35
C VAL A 117 18.38 8.56 14.58
N LEU A 118 19.17 8.37 13.49
CA LEU A 118 20.50 7.79 13.59
C LEU A 118 21.64 8.83 13.64
N PRO A 119 22.60 8.68 14.58
CA PRO A 119 23.82 9.48 14.63
C PRO A 119 24.71 9.20 13.41
N TYR A 120 25.45 10.23 12.97
CA TYR A 120 26.20 10.23 11.71
C TYR A 120 27.12 9.00 11.53
N ASN A 121 27.78 8.57 12.60
CA ASN A 121 28.74 7.46 12.58
C ASN A 121 28.10 6.08 12.32
N MET A 122 26.82 5.90 12.69
CA MET A 122 26.10 4.62 12.54
C MET A 122 25.04 4.65 11.44
N ARG A 123 24.83 5.81 10.81
CA ARG A 123 23.76 6.06 9.84
C ARG A 123 23.84 5.12 8.63
N ALA A 124 25.04 4.89 8.09
CA ALA A 124 25.23 4.00 6.94
C ALA A 124 24.78 2.55 7.25
N ASN A 125 25.19 2.02 8.42
CA ASN A 125 24.82 0.66 8.84
C ASN A 125 23.32 0.54 9.15
N GLY A 126 22.70 1.56 9.75
CA GLY A 126 21.27 1.52 10.03
C GLY A 126 20.38 1.63 8.80
N ILE A 127 20.75 2.47 7.82
CA ILE A 127 20.06 2.53 6.52
C ILE A 127 20.21 1.19 5.78
N ALA A 128 21.38 0.55 5.84
CA ALA A 128 21.60 -0.77 5.26
C ALA A 128 20.72 -1.85 5.93
N MET A 129 20.68 -1.89 7.27
CA MET A 129 19.79 -2.80 8.02
C MET A 129 18.32 -2.57 7.70
N GLN A 130 17.87 -1.32 7.65
CA GLN A 130 16.50 -0.99 7.25
C GLN A 130 16.20 -1.48 5.83
N GLY A 131 17.12 -1.28 4.89
CA GLY A 131 17.01 -1.78 3.53
C GLY A 131 16.81 -3.29 3.49
N ILE A 132 17.66 -4.05 4.22
CA ILE A 132 17.55 -5.50 4.32
C ILE A 132 16.20 -5.91 4.93
N LEU A 133 15.77 -5.29 6.03
CA LEU A 133 14.50 -5.61 6.68
C LEU A 133 13.31 -5.35 5.76
N ILE A 134 13.29 -4.22 5.05
CA ILE A 134 12.24 -3.88 4.09
C ILE A 134 12.19 -4.92 2.97
N LYS A 135 13.35 -5.29 2.40
CA LYS A 135 13.42 -6.25 1.29
C LYS A 135 13.07 -7.67 1.73
N SER A 136 13.62 -8.14 2.85
CA SER A 136 13.29 -9.45 3.43
C SER A 136 11.79 -9.57 3.71
N CYS A 137 11.19 -8.53 4.29
CA CYS A 137 9.76 -8.51 4.55
C CYS A 137 8.93 -8.47 3.24
N GLY A 138 9.41 -7.75 2.22
CA GLY A 138 8.82 -7.75 0.88
C GLY A 138 8.82 -9.14 0.22
N VAL A 139 9.89 -9.91 0.37
CA VAL A 139 9.99 -11.29 -0.13
C VAL A 139 9.03 -12.21 0.62
N LEU A 140 8.97 -12.12 1.95
CA LEU A 140 8.04 -12.92 2.76
C LEU A 140 6.59 -12.67 2.36
N VAL A 141 6.19 -11.40 2.21
CA VAL A 141 4.85 -11.02 1.75
C VAL A 141 4.60 -11.58 0.35
N THR A 142 5.52 -11.38 -0.58
CA THR A 142 5.35 -11.86 -1.97
C THR A 142 5.17 -13.37 -2.08
N MET A 143 5.86 -14.14 -1.22
CA MET A 143 5.76 -15.60 -1.19
C MET A 143 4.56 -16.10 -0.39
N ALA A 144 4.21 -15.47 0.74
CA ALA A 144 3.12 -15.92 1.60
C ALA A 144 1.73 -15.53 1.07
N PHE A 145 1.62 -14.40 0.37
CA PHE A 145 0.34 -13.93 -0.14
C PHE A 145 -0.35 -14.87 -1.13
N PRO A 146 0.29 -15.44 -2.17
CA PRO A 146 -0.40 -16.38 -3.06
C PRO A 146 -1.05 -17.55 -2.31
N TYR A 147 -0.39 -18.10 -1.29
CA TYR A 147 -0.97 -19.14 -0.43
C TYR A 147 -2.15 -18.65 0.42
N MET A 148 -2.04 -17.44 0.99
CA MET A 148 -3.15 -16.83 1.74
C MET A 148 -4.38 -16.57 0.87
N ILE A 149 -4.16 -16.17 -0.39
CA ILE A 149 -5.22 -15.89 -1.35
C ILE A 149 -5.98 -17.16 -1.70
N GLU A 150 -5.26 -18.25 -1.95
CA GLU A 150 -5.83 -19.56 -2.25
C GLU A 150 -6.63 -20.11 -1.05
N ALA A 151 -6.13 -19.92 0.18
CA ALA A 151 -6.79 -20.43 1.38
C ALA A 151 -7.99 -19.58 1.86
N ILE A 152 -7.90 -18.25 1.77
CA ILE A 152 -8.76 -17.31 2.51
C ILE A 152 -9.46 -16.29 1.58
N GLY A 153 -9.03 -16.15 0.33
CA GLY A 153 -9.67 -15.31 -0.69
C GLY A 153 -9.78 -13.84 -0.29
N TRP A 154 -10.98 -13.26 -0.42
CA TRP A 154 -11.27 -11.85 -0.13
C TRP A 154 -11.01 -11.44 1.33
N LYS A 155 -10.99 -12.38 2.28
CA LYS A 155 -10.72 -12.07 3.69
C LYS A 155 -9.26 -11.68 3.93
N THR A 156 -8.36 -11.94 2.97
CA THR A 156 -6.96 -11.48 3.02
C THR A 156 -6.85 -9.94 3.07
N TYR A 157 -7.80 -9.22 2.46
CA TYR A 157 -7.86 -7.76 2.53
C TYR A 157 -8.17 -7.26 3.94
N ILE A 158 -9.04 -7.96 4.68
CA ILE A 158 -9.37 -7.60 6.07
C ILE A 158 -8.17 -7.84 6.99
N VAL A 159 -7.44 -8.94 6.81
CA VAL A 159 -6.23 -9.21 7.59
C VAL A 159 -5.19 -8.11 7.38
N ASN A 160 -5.00 -7.63 6.14
CA ASN A 160 -4.09 -6.53 5.86
C ASN A 160 -4.60 -5.18 6.41
N ALA A 161 -5.91 -4.92 6.33
CA ALA A 161 -6.53 -3.74 6.93
C ALA A 161 -6.34 -3.70 8.46
N SER A 162 -6.50 -4.85 9.14
CA SER A 162 -6.25 -4.98 10.58
C SER A 162 -4.80 -4.74 10.93
N TRP A 163 -3.85 -5.18 10.10
CA TRP A 163 -2.43 -4.88 10.28
C TRP A 163 -2.14 -3.38 10.16
N ASN A 164 -2.79 -2.68 9.22
CA ASN A 164 -2.71 -1.22 9.10
C ASN A 164 -3.23 -0.52 10.37
N ILE A 165 -4.35 -0.96 10.93
CA ILE A 165 -4.87 -0.41 12.20
C ILE A 165 -3.89 -0.65 13.35
N PHE A 166 -3.27 -1.82 13.42
CA PHE A 166 -2.26 -2.10 14.43
C PHE A 166 -1.07 -1.15 14.32
N ASP A 167 -0.60 -0.84 13.10
CA ASP A 167 0.49 0.10 12.87
C ASP A 167 0.12 1.55 13.24
N VAL A 168 -1.14 1.95 12.98
CA VAL A 168 -1.71 3.23 13.47
C VAL A 168 -1.71 3.28 14.99
N ALA A 169 -2.18 2.21 15.64
CA ALA A 169 -2.25 2.11 17.09
C ALA A 169 -0.85 2.17 17.72
N LEU A 170 0.15 1.54 17.09
CA LEU A 170 1.55 1.61 17.51
C LEU A 170 2.11 3.03 17.40
N HIS A 171 1.82 3.75 16.31
CA HIS A 171 2.26 5.16 16.15
C HIS A 171 1.51 6.15 17.04
N LEU A 172 0.36 5.76 17.60
CA LEU A 172 -0.38 6.54 18.59
C LEU A 172 0.14 6.35 20.02
N LEU A 173 0.78 5.22 20.33
CA LEU A 173 1.36 4.99 21.65
C LEU A 173 2.48 6.03 21.92
N PRO A 174 2.39 6.79 23.02
CA PRO A 174 3.47 7.68 23.41
C PRO A 174 4.68 6.80 23.79
N VAL A 175 5.74 6.88 22.99
CA VAL A 175 7.06 6.43 23.42
C VAL A 175 7.48 7.43 24.51
N GLY A 176 7.25 7.03 25.76
CA GLY A 176 7.69 7.76 26.95
C GLY A 176 9.19 7.64 27.18
#